data_AF-A0A6I5RH61-F1
#
_entry.id   AF-A0A6I5RH61-F1
#
_cell.length_a   1.000
_cell.length_b   1.000
_cell.length_c   1.000
_cell.angle_alpha   90.00
_cell.angle_beta   90.00
_cell.angle_gamma   90.00
#
_symmetry.space_group_name_H-M   'P 1'
#
loop_
_entity.id
_entity.type
_entity.pdbx_description
1 polymer ?
#
loop_
_entity_poly.entity_id
_entity_poly.type
_entity_poly.pdbx_seq_one_letter_code
_entity_poly.pdbx_strand_id
1 'polypeptide(L)'
;MAYLIDEYIPGTIYIVEYAIRFGGMDLFSRMTIVRLNDGKLWLHSPCKLDALLKSEIDQLGQVAYIIAPGNFHHLYVSDLQADYPNAETFLCPGLEKKRADLSFDWILGNR
;
A
#
# COMPACT_ATOMS: atom_id res chain seq x y z
N MET A 1 -1.13 -10.53 15.07
CA MET A 1 0.01 -11.13 14.36
C MET A 1 0.93 -9.99 14.03
N ALA A 2 2.22 -10.10 14.37
CA ALA A 2 3.19 -9.11 13.95
C ALA A 2 3.38 -9.24 12.44
N TYR A 3 3.35 -8.12 11.73
CA TYR A 3 3.78 -8.09 10.33
C TYR A 3 5.30 -8.32 10.28
N LEU A 4 5.77 -8.93 9.19
CA LEU A 4 7.19 -9.10 8.93
C LEU A 4 7.46 -8.57 7.53
N ILE A 5 8.49 -7.74 7.40
CA ILE A 5 8.97 -7.26 6.11
C ILE A 5 9.99 -8.27 5.59
N ASP A 6 9.59 -9.04 4.58
CA ASP A 6 10.50 -9.95 3.87
C ASP A 6 11.21 -9.21 2.73
N GLU A 7 12.53 -9.11 2.81
CA GLU A 7 13.34 -8.58 1.71
C GLU A 7 13.41 -9.60 0.57
N TYR A 8 12.65 -9.36 -0.49
CA TYR A 8 12.51 -10.28 -1.61
C TYR A 8 13.56 -10.05 -2.70
N ILE A 9 13.80 -8.79 -3.06
CA ILE A 9 14.94 -8.37 -3.87
C ILE A 9 15.78 -7.43 -3.00
N PRO A 10 17.04 -7.78 -2.70
CA PRO A 10 17.90 -6.99 -1.83
C PRO A 10 17.91 -5.50 -2.19
N GLY A 11 17.66 -4.66 -1.20
CA GLY A 11 17.66 -3.20 -1.29
C GLY A 11 16.51 -2.59 -2.11
N THR A 12 15.63 -3.40 -2.71
CA THR A 12 14.73 -2.93 -3.78
C THR A 12 13.27 -3.30 -3.56
N ILE A 13 12.96 -4.58 -3.31
CA ILE A 13 11.58 -5.07 -3.20
C ILE A 13 11.40 -5.81 -1.89
N TYR A 14 10.41 -5.38 -1.12
CA TYR A 14 10.03 -5.99 0.15
C TYR A 14 8.56 -6.40 0.13
N ILE A 15 8.24 -7.44 0.90
CA ILE A 15 6.92 -8.06 0.94
C ILE A 15 6.42 -8.04 2.38
N VAL A 16 5.16 -7.68 2.56
CA VAL A 16 4.45 -7.83 3.83
C VAL A 16 3.22 -8.68 3.57
N GLU A 17 3.22 -9.90 4.09
CA GLU A 17 2.06 -10.79 4.01
C GLU A 17 1.09 -10.53 5.15
N TYR A 18 -0.22 -10.59 4.85
CA TYR A 18 -1.26 -10.39 5.83
C TYR A 18 -2.52 -11.17 5.48
N ALA A 19 -3.19 -11.67 6.51
CA ALA A 19 -4.50 -12.26 6.36
C ALA A 19 -5.57 -11.16 6.31
N ILE A 20 -6.56 -11.34 5.46
CA ILE A 20 -7.76 -10.51 5.43
C ILE A 20 -9.00 -11.38 5.35
N ARG A 21 -9.99 -11.08 6.19
CA ARG A 21 -11.30 -11.73 6.13
C ARG A 21 -12.23 -10.89 5.28
N PHE A 22 -12.61 -11.41 4.12
CA PHE A 22 -13.48 -10.71 3.17
C PHE A 22 -14.55 -11.66 2.64
N GLY A 23 -15.82 -11.24 2.71
CA GLY A 23 -16.95 -12.06 2.23
C GLY A 23 -17.09 -13.42 2.94
N GLY A 24 -16.65 -13.53 4.19
CA GLY A 24 -16.70 -14.78 4.97
C GLY A 24 -15.56 -15.77 4.71
N MET A 25 -14.62 -15.43 3.82
CA MET A 25 -13.42 -16.23 3.52
C MET A 25 -12.17 -15.58 4.10
N ASP A 26 -11.22 -16.41 4.52
CA ASP A 26 -9.88 -15.96 4.90
C ASP A 26 -9.00 -15.97 3.64
N LEU A 27 -8.53 -14.79 3.25
CA LEU A 27 -7.66 -14.57 2.10
C LEU A 27 -6.26 -14.23 2.58
N PHE A 28 -5.26 -14.77 1.88
CA PHE A 28 -3.86 -14.40 2.05
C PHE A 28 -3.55 -13.28 1.06
N SER A 29 -3.15 -12.13 1.58
CA SER A 29 -2.84 -10.95 0.79
C SER A 29 -1.43 -10.47 1.08
N ARG A 30 -0.94 -9.55 0.24
CA ARG A 30 0.41 -9.04 0.28
C ARG A 30 0.44 -7.56 -0.08
N MET A 31 1.13 -6.78 0.73
CA MET A 31 1.58 -5.45 0.35
C MET A 31 3.01 -5.58 -0.17
N THR A 32 3.33 -4.88 -1.25
CA THR A 32 4.68 -4.83 -1.80
C THR A 32 5.22 -3.42 -1.64
N ILE A 33 6.36 -3.32 -0.99
CA ILE A 33 7.10 -2.07 -0.83
C ILE A 33 8.20 -2.09 -1.90
N VAL A 34 8.27 -1.06 -2.73
CA VAL A 34 9.36 -0.92 -3.71
C VAL A 34 10.11 0.35 -3.43
N ARG A 35 11.42 0.22 -3.30
CA ARG A 35 12.34 1.33 -3.21
C ARG A 35 12.73 1.79 -4.61
N LEU A 36 12.54 3.08 -4.88
CA LEU A 36 12.87 3.72 -6.15
C LEU A 36 14.34 4.17 -6.16
N ASN A 37 14.83 4.55 -7.34
CA ASN A 37 16.22 4.99 -7.52
C ASN A 37 16.59 6.23 -6.68
N ASP A 38 15.61 7.08 -6.35
CA ASP A 38 15.81 8.25 -5.48
C ASP A 38 15.69 7.92 -3.97
N GLY A 39 15.54 6.64 -3.64
CA GLY A 39 15.42 6.15 -2.27
C GLY A 39 14.01 6.25 -1.66
N LYS A 40 13.05 6.87 -2.36
CA LYS A 40 11.65 6.91 -1.92
C LYS A 40 10.97 5.57 -2.10
N LEU A 41 9.85 5.39 -1.42
CA LEU A 41 9.06 4.16 -1.45
C LEU A 41 7.73 4.39 -2.16
N TRP A 42 7.27 3.38 -2.88
CA TRP A 42 5.84 3.20 -3.07
C TRP A 42 5.30 2.01 -2.28
N LEU A 43 4.03 2.07 -1.91
CA LEU A 43 3.31 1.01 -1.23
C LEU A 43 2.23 0.48 -2.17
N HIS A 44 2.44 -0.70 -2.71
CA HIS A 44 1.54 -1.34 -3.66
C HIS A 44 0.66 -2.37 -2.96
N SER A 45 -0.66 -2.28 -3.18
CA SER A 45 -1.68 -3.11 -2.50
C SER A 45 -1.63 -2.96 -0.97
N PRO A 46 -2.04 -1.79 -0.44
CA PRO A 46 -1.96 -1.47 0.99
C PRO A 46 -2.50 -2.53 1.95
N CYS A 47 -1.78 -2.73 3.05
CA CYS A 47 -2.24 -3.45 4.24
C CYS A 47 -2.50 -2.48 5.40
N LYS A 48 -3.06 -2.98 6.51
CA LYS A 48 -3.16 -2.20 7.74
C LYS A 48 -1.76 -2.01 8.33
N LEU A 49 -1.43 -0.80 8.74
CA LEU A 49 -0.20 -0.53 9.46
C LEU A 49 -0.44 -0.64 10.97
N ASP A 50 0.45 -1.36 11.65
CA ASP A 50 0.64 -1.18 13.08
C ASP A 50 1.88 -0.29 13.32
N ALA A 51 2.09 0.12 14.57
CA ALA A 51 3.17 1.05 14.91
C ALA A 51 4.57 0.49 14.57
N LEU A 52 4.74 -0.85 14.66
CA LEU A 52 6.02 -1.49 14.37
C LEU A 52 6.27 -1.49 12.86
N LEU A 53 5.32 -1.98 12.07
CA LEU A 53 5.43 -2.01 10.61
C LEU A 53 5.61 -0.61 10.03
N LYS A 54 4.87 0.38 10.56
CA LYS A 54 5.05 1.77 10.15
C LYS A 54 6.48 2.25 10.42
N SER A 55 7.01 1.99 11.61
CA SER A 55 8.38 2.36 11.97
C SER A 55 9.42 1.67 11.08
N GLU A 56 9.21 0.42 10.69
CA GLU A 56 10.11 -0.30 9.77
C GLU A 56 10.06 0.30 8.35
N ILE A 57 8.86 0.62 7.86
CA ILE A 57 8.69 1.31 6.56
C ILE A 57 9.38 2.68 6.58
N ASP A 58 9.21 3.46 7.65
CA ASP A 58 9.83 4.77 7.82
C ASP A 58 11.37 4.69 7.78
N GLN A 59 11.94 3.59 8.29
CA GLN A 59 13.39 3.33 8.24
C GLN A 59 13.88 2.94 6.84
N LEU A 60 13.05 2.31 6.01
CA LEU A 60 13.40 1.96 4.63
C LEU A 60 13.47 3.21 3.73
N GLY A 61 12.62 4.22 3.98
CA GLY A 61 12.61 5.48 3.24
C GLY A 61 11.28 6.23 3.32
N GLN A 62 11.24 7.41 2.70
CA GLN A 62 10.03 8.22 2.63
C GLN A 62 9.01 7.56 1.69
N VAL A 63 7.80 7.28 2.18
CA VAL A 63 6.66 6.87 1.34
C VAL A 63 6.21 8.04 0.49
N ALA A 64 6.31 7.87 -0.83
CA ALA A 64 5.95 8.86 -1.83
C ALA A 64 4.72 8.50 -2.63
N TYR A 65 4.38 7.21 -2.72
CA TYR A 65 3.23 6.77 -3.50
C TYR A 65 2.45 5.63 -2.83
N ILE A 66 1.12 5.71 -2.86
CA ILE A 66 0.20 4.67 -2.40
C ILE A 66 -0.58 4.16 -3.61
N ILE A 67 -0.45 2.88 -3.93
CA ILE A 67 -1.01 2.29 -5.15
C ILE A 67 -2.09 1.26 -4.79
N ALA A 68 -3.35 1.53 -5.14
CA ALA A 68 -4.46 0.60 -5.05
C ALA A 68 -4.74 -0.04 -6.42
N PRO A 69 -4.08 -1.17 -6.77
CA PRO A 69 -4.04 -1.69 -8.14
C PRO A 69 -5.31 -2.43 -8.58
N GLY A 70 -6.28 -2.63 -7.70
CA GLY A 70 -7.50 -3.35 -8.03
C GLY A 70 -8.65 -3.10 -7.05
N ASN A 71 -9.84 -3.54 -7.44
CA ASN A 71 -11.11 -3.24 -6.75
C ASN A 71 -11.23 -3.75 -5.31
N PHE A 72 -10.29 -4.55 -4.81
CA PHE A 72 -10.25 -5.05 -3.43
C PHE A 72 -9.04 -4.53 -2.63
N HIS A 73 -8.08 -3.86 -3.28
CA HIS A 73 -6.84 -3.38 -2.66
C HIS A 73 -6.98 -1.98 -2.04
N HIS A 74 -8.21 -1.48 -1.91
CA HIS A 74 -8.50 -0.14 -1.42
C HIS A 74 -8.80 -0.06 0.08
N LEU A 75 -8.87 -1.21 0.76
CA LEU A 75 -9.42 -1.31 2.11
C LEU A 75 -8.64 -0.49 3.14
N TYR A 76 -7.32 -0.39 2.97
CA TYR A 76 -6.43 0.33 3.88
C TYR A 76 -5.85 1.63 3.30
N VAL A 77 -6.33 2.08 2.13
CA VAL A 77 -5.81 3.30 1.49
C VAL A 77 -6.00 4.53 2.39
N SER A 78 -7.18 4.68 3.01
CA SER A 78 -7.46 5.82 3.89
C SER A 78 -6.54 5.86 5.11
N ASP A 79 -6.21 4.69 5.69
CA ASP A 79 -5.31 4.60 6.84
C ASP A 79 -3.90 5.03 6.43
N LEU A 80 -3.41 4.53 5.29
CA LEU A 80 -2.11 4.93 4.75
C LEU A 80 -2.06 6.42 4.38
N GLN A 81 -3.15 7.01 3.88
CA GLN A 81 -3.21 8.44 3.61
C GLN A 81 -3.12 9.28 4.89
N ALA A 82 -3.71 8.80 5.99
CA ALA A 82 -3.57 9.45 7.28
C ALA A 82 -2.13 9.35 7.82
N ASP A 83 -1.48 8.20 7.66
CA ASP A 83 -0.11 7.95 8.11
C ASP A 83 0.95 8.63 7.21
N TYR A 84 0.66 8.80 5.92
CA TYR A 84 1.55 9.36 4.91
C TYR A 84 0.84 10.43 4.06
N PRO A 85 0.47 11.59 4.63
CA PRO A 85 -0.37 12.59 3.96
C PRO A 85 0.29 13.28 2.76
N ASN A 86 1.61 13.13 2.59
CA ASN A 86 2.35 13.69 1.47
C ASN A 86 2.56 12.70 0.31
N ALA A 87 2.08 11.45 0.44
CA ALA A 87 2.21 10.44 -0.60
C ALA A 87 1.09 10.58 -1.65
N GLU A 88 1.46 10.61 -2.93
CA GLU A 88 0.47 10.62 -4.00
C GLU A 88 -0.27 9.27 -4.08
N THR A 89 -1.57 9.31 -4.28
CA THR A 89 -2.42 8.12 -4.28
C THR A 89 -2.92 7.80 -5.69
N PHE A 90 -2.68 6.56 -6.11
CA PHE A 90 -3.07 6.02 -7.41
C PHE A 90 -4.15 4.96 -7.21
N LEU A 91 -5.28 5.12 -7.88
CA LEU A 91 -6.41 4.18 -7.81
C LEU A 91 -6.59 3.43 -9.12
N CYS A 92 -7.02 2.17 -9.06
CA CYS A 92 -7.48 1.47 -10.27
C CYS A 92 -8.78 2.10 -10.82
N PRO A 93 -9.03 2.05 -12.14
CA PRO A 93 -10.26 2.58 -12.73
C PRO A 93 -11.53 2.01 -12.09
N GLY A 94 -12.51 2.89 -11.85
CA GLY A 94 -13.80 2.57 -11.22
C GLY A 94 -13.78 2.68 -9.70
N LEU A 95 -12.59 2.72 -9.08
CA LEU A 95 -12.48 2.85 -7.64
C LEU A 95 -12.86 4.25 -7.15
N GLU A 96 -12.67 5.28 -7.97
CA GLU A 96 -13.11 6.66 -7.70
C GLU A 96 -14.63 6.76 -7.49
N LYS A 97 -15.41 5.86 -8.11
CA LYS A 97 -16.86 5.78 -7.92
C LYS A 97 -17.23 4.93 -6.69
N LYS A 98 -16.51 3.82 -6.48
CA LYS A 98 -16.76 2.89 -5.37
C LYS A 98 -16.34 3.44 -4.01
N ARG A 99 -15.30 4.27 -3.99
CA ARG A 99 -14.68 4.88 -2.81
C ARG A 99 -14.56 6.39 -3.00
N ALA A 100 -15.71 7.04 -3.15
CA ALA A 100 -15.81 8.49 -3.28
C ALA A 100 -15.30 9.26 -2.03
N ASP A 101 -15.05 8.56 -0.93
CA ASP A 101 -14.44 9.08 0.29
C ASP A 101 -12.91 9.20 0.22
N LEU A 102 -12.26 8.51 -0.72
CA LEU A 102 -10.80 8.57 -0.87
C LEU A 102 -10.39 9.81 -1.67
N SER A 103 -9.40 10.55 -1.16
CA SER A 103 -8.64 11.50 -1.98
C SER A 103 -7.72 10.72 -2.92
N PHE A 104 -7.46 11.20 -4.13
CA PHE A 104 -6.50 10.57 -5.02
C PHE A 104 -5.96 11.56 -6.04
N ASP A 105 -4.75 11.27 -6.52
CA ASP A 105 -4.02 12.11 -7.46
C ASP A 105 -4.15 11.57 -8.88
N TRP A 106 -4.21 10.24 -9.02
CA TRP A 106 -4.18 9.58 -10.33
C TRP A 106 -5.07 8.35 -10.40
N ILE A 107 -5.60 8.11 -11.61
CA ILE A 107 -6.20 6.82 -11.99
C ILE A 107 -5.18 6.04 -12.82
N LEU A 108 -4.94 4.79 -12.42
CA LEU A 108 -4.06 3.85 -13.14
C LEU A 108 -4.62 3.57 -14.53
N GLY A 109 -3.78 3.72 -15.55
CA GLY A 109 -4.13 3.44 -16.93
C GLY A 109 -2.98 3.79 -17.85
N ASN A 110 -3.06 3.34 -19.10
CA ASN A 110 -2.14 3.79 -20.12
C ASN A 110 -2.52 5.23 -20.49
N ARG A 111 -1.56 6.16 -20.35
CA ARG A 111 -1.66 7.47 -20.99
C ARG A 111 -1.40 7.35 -22.48
#